data_AF-A0A7Y2BY62-F1
#
_entry.id   AF-A0A7Y2BY62-F1
#
_cell.length_a   1.000
_cell.length_b   1.000
_cell.length_c   1.000
_cell.angle_alpha   90.00
_cell.angle_beta   90.00
_cell.angle_gamma   90.00
#
_symmetry.space_group_name_H-M   'P 1'
#
loop_
_entity.id
_entity.type
_entity.pdbx_description
1 polymer ?
#
loop_
_entity_poly.entity_id
_entity_poly.type
_entity_poly.pdbx_seq_one_letter_code
_entity_poly.pdbx_strand_id
1 'polypeptide(L)'
;MNTYKSIFTLQISPFRQAVAIGLVTLLVMLVAKGLLASGAIAQDPPVFWECAFTMLMIYMLFTAVWSISYRDKSKYLLHSIIGYVAVAFVGGFLAQSFSGLTMDEAGGFKMMYIIFTVSYLIFMGIVNAMRTILEIVKKQDARLRGEIEN
;
A
#
# COMPACT_ATOMS: atom_id res chain seq x y z
N MET A 1 8.09 2.90 -32.51
CA MET A 1 8.73 3.71 -31.47
C MET A 1 7.93 3.53 -30.19
N ASN A 2 8.38 2.66 -29.28
CA ASN A 2 7.65 2.39 -28.04
C ASN A 2 7.84 3.58 -27.08
N THR A 3 6.81 4.40 -26.90
CA THR A 3 6.81 5.44 -25.88
C THR A 3 6.87 4.78 -24.51
N TYR A 4 8.06 4.71 -23.91
CA TYR A 4 8.22 4.29 -22.53
C TYR A 4 7.44 5.26 -21.64
N LYS A 5 6.26 4.83 -21.18
CA LYS A 5 5.53 5.58 -20.15
C LYS A 5 6.36 5.50 -18.87
N SER A 6 6.96 6.62 -18.51
CA SER A 6 7.66 6.79 -17.24
C SER A 6 6.76 6.35 -16.09
N ILE A 7 7.34 5.68 -15.09
CA ILE A 7 6.63 5.23 -13.89
C ILE A 7 5.89 6.37 -13.17
N PHE A 8 6.34 7.61 -13.37
CA PHE A 8 5.76 8.84 -12.82
C PHE A 8 4.55 9.37 -13.59
N THR A 9 4.22 8.78 -14.74
CA THR A 9 3.04 9.11 -15.56
C THR A 9 1.91 8.10 -15.45
N LEU A 10 2.15 6.98 -14.75
CA LEU A 10 1.17 5.91 -14.57
C LEU A 10 0.15 6.29 -13.51
N GLN A 11 -1.13 6.36 -13.90
CA GLN A 11 -2.25 6.56 -12.99
C GLN A 11 -2.82 5.21 -12.56
N ILE A 12 -2.13 4.56 -11.62
CA ILE A 12 -2.60 3.28 -11.08
C ILE A 12 -3.54 3.56 -9.91
N SER A 13 -4.80 3.15 -10.04
CA SER A 13 -5.78 3.24 -8.96
C SER A 13 -5.35 2.39 -7.75
N PRO A 14 -5.52 2.87 -6.50
CA PRO A 14 -5.15 2.11 -5.30
C PRO A 14 -5.80 0.72 -5.21
N PHE A 15 -7.05 0.58 -5.68
CA PHE A 15 -7.74 -0.72 -5.70
C PHE A 15 -7.03 -1.77 -6.57
N ARG A 16 -6.52 -1.37 -7.74
CA ARG A 16 -5.74 -2.29 -8.59
C ARG A 16 -4.45 -2.71 -7.91
N GLN A 17 -3.82 -1.81 -7.15
CA GLN A 17 -2.62 -2.15 -6.37
C GLN A 17 -2.98 -3.12 -5.24
N ALA A 18 -4.07 -2.87 -4.52
CA ALA A 18 -4.57 -3.74 -3.45
C ALA A 18 -4.85 -5.16 -3.95
N VAL A 19 -5.53 -5.29 -5.10
CA VAL A 19 -5.81 -6.60 -5.72
C VAL A 19 -4.51 -7.29 -6.14
N ALA A 20 -3.60 -6.57 -6.81
CA ALA A 20 -2.32 -7.15 -7.24
C ALA A 20 -1.50 -7.64 -6.03
N ILE A 21 -1.41 -6.85 -4.97
CA ILE A 21 -0.69 -7.20 -3.75
C ILE A 21 -1.38 -8.35 -3.02
N GLY A 22 -2.71 -8.38 -2.97
CA GLY A 22 -3.45 -9.51 -2.40
C GLY A 22 -3.17 -10.83 -3.13
N LEU A 23 -3.14 -10.81 -4.47
CA LEU A 23 -2.80 -11.98 -5.28
C LEU A 23 -1.35 -12.42 -5.04
N VAL A 24 -0.40 -11.49 -5.02
CA VAL A 24 1.01 -11.79 -4.74
C VAL A 24 1.19 -12.35 -3.32
N THR A 25 0.48 -11.79 -2.34
CA THR A 25 0.49 -12.28 -0.95
C THR A 25 0.03 -13.73 -0.90
N LEU A 26 -1.09 -14.04 -1.56
CA LEU A 26 -1.61 -15.41 -1.63
C LEU A 26 -0.58 -16.36 -2.28
N LEU A 27 0.02 -15.96 -3.39
CA LEU A 27 1.04 -16.77 -4.07
C LEU A 27 2.25 -17.03 -3.17
N VAL A 28 2.74 -16.01 -2.47
CA VAL A 28 3.87 -16.14 -1.54
C VAL A 28 3.54 -17.06 -0.38
N MET A 29 2.33 -16.95 0.19
CA MET A 29 1.88 -17.85 1.26
C MET A 29 1.73 -19.30 0.79
N LEU A 30 1.27 -19.52 -0.44
CA LEU A 30 1.19 -20.87 -1.04
C LEU A 30 2.58 -21.48 -1.24
N VAL A 31 3.54 -20.68 -1.72
CA VAL A 31 4.94 -21.13 -1.85
C VAL A 31 5.54 -21.43 -0.49
N ALA A 32 5.35 -20.56 0.51
CA ALA A 32 5.82 -20.78 1.88
C ALA A 32 5.24 -22.07 2.46
N LYS A 33 3.94 -22.32 2.30
CA LYS A 33 3.29 -23.56 2.72
C LYS A 33 3.89 -24.79 2.01
N GLY A 34 4.17 -24.70 0.71
CA GLY A 34 4.80 -25.77 -0.04
C GLY A 34 6.22 -26.10 0.44
N LEU A 35 7.02 -25.08 0.75
CA LEU A 35 8.38 -25.24 1.29
C LEU A 35 8.38 -25.80 2.73
N LEU A 36 7.41 -25.41 3.54
CA LEU A 36 7.19 -25.98 4.88
C LEU A 36 6.83 -27.47 4.76
N ALA A 37 5.91 -27.82 3.87
CA ALA A 37 5.47 -29.20 3.66
C ALA A 37 6.60 -30.11 3.13
N SER A 38 7.54 -29.58 2.34
CA SER A 38 8.71 -30.33 1.88
C SER A 38 9.83 -30.47 2.92
N GLY A 39 9.70 -29.80 4.08
CA GLY A 39 10.75 -29.76 5.11
C GLY A 39 11.97 -28.94 4.73
N ALA A 40 11.91 -28.14 3.65
CA ALA A 40 13.02 -27.32 3.18
C ALA A 40 13.30 -26.12 4.11
N ILE A 41 12.31 -25.70 4.90
CA ILE A 41 12.41 -24.61 5.88
C ILE A 41 11.82 -25.04 7.22
N ALA A 42 12.28 -24.40 8.30
CA ALA A 42 11.80 -24.66 9.65
C ALA A 42 10.31 -24.31 9.80
N GLN A 43 9.59 -25.13 10.57
CA GLN A 43 8.18 -24.92 10.89
C GLN A 43 8.04 -23.78 11.90
N ASP A 44 7.96 -22.56 11.40
CA ASP A 44 7.74 -21.37 12.22
C ASP A 44 6.35 -20.77 11.96
N PRO A 45 5.36 -20.98 12.84
CA PRO A 45 3.98 -20.53 12.64
C PRO A 45 3.78 -19.03 12.34
N PRO A 46 4.57 -18.07 12.90
CA PRO A 46 4.44 -16.64 12.61
C PRO A 46 4.84 -16.22 11.19
N VAL A 47 5.51 -17.08 10.40
CA VAL A 47 6.01 -16.73 9.05
C VAL A 47 4.91 -16.21 8.12
N PHE A 48 3.68 -16.70 8.26
CA PHE A 48 2.54 -16.24 7.44
C PHE A 48 2.10 -14.82 7.84
N TRP A 49 2.20 -14.46 9.12
CA TRP A 49 1.92 -13.11 9.61
C TRP A 49 2.99 -12.12 9.16
N GLU A 50 4.26 -12.54 9.15
CA GLU A 50 5.38 -11.75 8.59
C GLU A 50 5.19 -11.49 7.10
N CYS A 51 4.78 -12.50 6.33
CA CYS A 51 4.50 -12.37 4.90
C CYS A 51 3.35 -11.38 4.65
N ALA A 52 2.23 -11.51 5.37
CA ALA A 52 1.10 -10.60 5.26
C ALA A 52 1.51 -9.16 5.59
N PHE A 53 2.25 -8.98 6.68
CA PHE A 53 2.69 -7.67 7.14
C PHE A 53 3.67 -7.00 6.16
N THR A 54 4.63 -7.76 5.62
CA THR A 54 5.57 -7.26 4.60
C THR A 54 4.83 -6.78 3.35
N MET A 55 3.82 -7.53 2.90
CA MET A 55 3.01 -7.14 1.74
C MET A 55 2.17 -5.89 2.01
N LEU A 56 1.67 -5.72 3.23
CA LEU A 56 1.01 -4.48 3.65
C LEU A 56 1.98 -3.29 3.60
N MET A 57 3.24 -3.47 4.02
CA MET A 57 4.28 -2.44 3.90
C MET A 57 4.60 -2.08 2.47
N ILE A 58 4.66 -3.07 1.58
CA ILE A 58 4.84 -2.85 0.16
C ILE A 58 3.68 -2.02 -0.41
N TYR A 59 2.44 -2.33 -0.04
CA TYR A 59 1.27 -1.52 -0.44
C TYR A 59 1.40 -0.07 0.02
N MET A 60 1.81 0.17 1.27
CA MET A 60 2.00 1.51 1.81
C MET A 60 3.01 2.32 0.99
N LEU A 61 4.18 1.74 0.70
CA LEU A 61 5.24 2.39 -0.08
C LEU A 61 4.77 2.74 -1.50
N PHE A 62 4.23 1.78 -2.22
CA PHE A 62 3.78 1.98 -3.59
C PHE A 62 2.65 2.99 -3.70
N THR A 63 1.71 2.92 -2.76
CA THR A 63 0.61 3.87 -2.71
C THR A 63 1.12 5.30 -2.51
N ALA A 64 2.10 5.51 -1.63
CA ALA A 64 2.69 6.83 -1.40
C ALA A 64 3.36 7.37 -2.67
N VAL A 65 4.13 6.54 -3.39
CA VAL A 65 4.80 6.94 -4.64
C VAL A 65 3.79 7.31 -5.72
N TRP A 66 2.81 6.44 -5.99
CA TRP A 66 1.83 6.68 -7.06
C TRP A 66 0.78 7.73 -6.72
N SER A 67 0.67 8.12 -5.44
CA SER A 67 -0.22 9.19 -5.02
C SER A 67 0.13 10.53 -5.68
N ILE A 68 1.38 10.75 -6.09
CA ILE A 68 1.83 12.03 -6.66
C ILE A 68 1.25 12.26 -8.06
N SER A 69 1.18 11.20 -8.86
CA SER A 69 0.82 11.23 -10.29
C SER A 69 -0.68 11.22 -10.57
N TYR A 70 -1.51 10.92 -9.55
CA TYR A 70 -2.94 10.70 -9.75
C TYR A 70 -3.74 12.00 -9.76
N ARG A 71 -4.56 12.23 -10.80
CA ARG A 71 -5.23 13.52 -11.06
C ARG A 71 -6.11 14.02 -9.91
N ASP A 72 -6.90 13.13 -9.30
CA ASP A 72 -7.84 13.47 -8.22
C ASP A 72 -7.28 13.03 -6.85
N LYS A 73 -6.75 14.00 -6.09
CA LYS A 73 -6.09 13.76 -4.80
C LYS A 73 -7.02 13.20 -3.74
N SER A 74 -8.20 13.81 -3.60
CA SER A 74 -9.16 13.50 -2.55
C SER A 74 -9.70 12.09 -2.74
N LYS A 75 -10.06 11.75 -3.99
CA LYS A 75 -10.46 10.38 -4.31
C LYS A 75 -9.30 9.42 -4.09
N TYR A 76 -8.10 9.73 -4.54
CA TYR A 76 -6.96 8.82 -4.35
C TYR A 76 -6.71 8.52 -2.88
N LEU A 77 -6.73 9.53 -2.01
CA LEU A 77 -6.51 9.38 -0.57
C LEU A 77 -7.58 8.48 0.08
N LEU A 78 -8.85 8.67 -0.25
CA LEU A 78 -9.91 7.81 0.28
C LEU A 78 -9.79 6.38 -0.25
N HIS A 79 -9.58 6.21 -1.56
CA HIS A 79 -9.45 4.90 -2.20
C HIS A 79 -8.23 4.15 -1.67
N SER A 80 -7.16 4.86 -1.34
CA SER A 80 -5.94 4.27 -0.82
C SER A 80 -6.08 3.80 0.62
N ILE A 81 -6.81 4.54 1.46
CA ILE A 81 -7.17 4.11 2.82
C ILE A 81 -8.07 2.87 2.76
N ILE A 82 -9.08 2.87 1.91
CA ILE A 82 -9.96 1.69 1.75
C ILE A 82 -9.14 0.48 1.26
N GLY A 83 -8.26 0.67 0.28
CA GLY A 83 -7.38 -0.38 -0.21
C GLY A 83 -6.41 -0.89 0.86
N TYR A 84 -5.87 0.00 1.71
CA TYR A 84 -5.02 -0.38 2.84
C TYR A 84 -5.75 -1.29 3.82
N VAL A 85 -6.96 -0.87 4.23
CA VAL A 85 -7.81 -1.64 5.14
C VAL A 85 -8.15 -3.00 4.51
N ALA A 86 -8.51 -3.04 3.22
CA ALA A 86 -8.79 -4.28 2.52
C ALA A 86 -7.58 -5.23 2.50
N VAL A 87 -6.38 -4.74 2.19
CA VAL A 87 -5.14 -5.55 2.19
C VAL A 87 -4.81 -6.04 3.60
N ALA A 88 -4.95 -5.18 4.62
CA ALA A 88 -4.70 -5.57 6.00
C ALA A 88 -5.64 -6.67 6.48
N PHE A 89 -6.95 -6.55 6.20
CA PHE A 89 -7.94 -7.56 6.58
C PHE A 89 -7.76 -8.86 5.81
N VAL A 90 -7.58 -8.79 4.48
CA VAL A 90 -7.38 -10.00 3.65
C VAL A 90 -6.08 -10.68 4.02
N GLY A 91 -4.99 -9.93 4.19
CA GLY A 91 -3.69 -10.46 4.61
C GLY A 91 -3.74 -11.11 5.99
N GLY A 92 -4.38 -10.46 6.96
CA GLY A 92 -4.57 -11.02 8.31
C GLY A 92 -5.45 -12.27 8.30
N PHE A 93 -6.55 -12.28 7.54
CA PHE A 93 -7.42 -13.45 7.42
C PHE A 93 -6.70 -14.64 6.77
N LEU A 94 -5.92 -14.40 5.71
CA LEU A 94 -5.10 -15.43 5.09
C LEU A 94 -4.02 -15.92 6.06
N ALA A 95 -3.31 -15.02 6.75
CA ALA A 95 -2.28 -15.41 7.72
C ALA A 95 -2.86 -16.28 8.84
N GLN A 96 -4.02 -15.92 9.39
CA GLN A 96 -4.71 -16.73 10.39
C GLN A 96 -5.12 -18.10 9.84
N SER A 97 -5.66 -18.15 8.61
CA SER A 97 -6.11 -19.40 7.98
C SER A 97 -4.95 -20.37 7.68
N PHE A 98 -3.77 -19.84 7.34
CA PHE A 98 -2.59 -20.64 7.02
C PHE A 98 -1.76 -21.01 8.25
N SER A 99 -1.62 -20.10 9.23
CA SER A 99 -0.86 -20.35 10.46
C SER A 99 -1.66 -21.08 11.53
N GLY A 100 -2.99 -20.94 11.54
CA GLY A 100 -3.85 -21.41 12.62
C GLY A 100 -3.76 -20.58 13.90
N LEU A 101 -2.90 -19.56 13.94
CA LEU A 101 -2.69 -18.69 15.10
C LEU A 101 -3.50 -17.41 14.97
N THR A 102 -4.06 -16.95 16.09
CA THR A 102 -4.68 -15.64 16.17
C THR A 102 -3.61 -14.53 16.24
N MET A 103 -3.99 -13.30 15.90
CA MET A 103 -3.08 -12.16 15.87
C MET A 103 -2.40 -11.87 17.22
N ASP A 104 -3.06 -12.21 18.33
CA ASP A 104 -2.51 -12.06 19.69
C ASP A 104 -1.50 -13.16 20.03
N GLU A 105 -1.60 -14.34 19.42
CA GLU A 105 -0.71 -15.48 19.65
C GLU A 105 0.53 -15.46 18.74
N ALA A 106 0.41 -14.85 17.56
CA ALA A 106 1.49 -14.74 16.58
C ALA A 106 2.60 -13.74 16.99
N GLY A 107 2.51 -13.11 18.17
CA GLY A 107 3.49 -12.16 18.71
C GLY A 107 3.05 -10.70 18.64
N GLY A 108 3.99 -9.78 18.49
CA GLY A 108 3.75 -8.33 18.52
C GLY A 108 3.01 -7.74 17.31
N PHE A 109 2.46 -8.57 16.41
CA PHE A 109 1.87 -8.11 15.15
C PHE A 109 0.70 -7.15 15.33
N LYS A 110 -0.12 -7.33 16.37
CA LYS A 110 -1.20 -6.38 16.70
C LYS A 110 -0.69 -4.95 16.87
N MET A 111 0.39 -4.79 17.64
CA MET A 111 1.01 -3.48 17.84
C MET A 111 1.65 -2.97 16.55
N MET A 112 2.29 -3.84 15.77
CA MET A 112 2.86 -3.45 14.47
C MET A 112 1.78 -2.92 13.53
N TYR A 113 0.63 -3.60 13.39
CA TYR A 113 -0.47 -3.14 12.54
C TYR A 113 -0.99 -1.77 12.99
N ILE A 114 -1.16 -1.55 14.29
CA ILE A 114 -1.60 -0.26 14.84
C ILE A 114 -0.59 0.84 14.48
N ILE A 115 0.69 0.64 14.81
CA ILE A 115 1.76 1.62 14.58
C ILE A 115 1.84 1.96 13.09
N PHE A 116 1.87 0.95 12.23
CA PHE A 116 2.00 1.15 10.79
C PHE A 116 0.75 1.76 10.16
N THR A 117 -0.44 1.48 10.68
CA THR A 117 -1.67 2.16 10.23
C THR A 117 -1.57 3.65 10.51
N VAL A 118 -1.16 4.03 11.73
CA VAL A 118 -0.99 5.44 12.09
C VAL A 118 0.09 6.09 11.23
N SER A 119 1.25 5.44 11.07
CA SER A 119 2.32 5.93 10.20
C SER A 119 1.83 6.14 8.77
N TYR A 120 1.08 5.20 8.20
CA TYR A 120 0.54 5.29 6.85
C TYR A 120 -0.38 6.49 6.67
N LEU A 121 -1.30 6.72 7.61
CA LEU A 121 -2.21 7.87 7.57
C LEU A 121 -1.43 9.19 7.61
N ILE A 122 -0.39 9.27 8.45
CA ILE A 122 0.49 10.44 8.52
C ILE A 122 1.22 10.65 7.20
N PHE A 123 1.85 9.61 6.65
CA PHE A 123 2.58 9.70 5.37
C PHE A 123 1.66 10.14 4.23
N MET A 124 0.48 9.55 4.10
CA MET A 124 -0.50 9.95 3.09
C MET A 124 -1.00 11.38 3.31
N GLY A 125 -1.19 11.80 4.56
CA GLY A 125 -1.52 13.18 4.90
C GLY A 125 -0.46 14.17 4.44
N ILE A 126 0.82 13.88 4.70
CA ILE A 126 1.95 14.72 4.28
C ILE A 126 2.00 14.82 2.75
N VAL A 127 1.91 13.70 2.03
CA VAL A 127 1.96 13.73 0.57
C VAL A 127 0.79 14.53 -0.01
N ASN A 128 -0.42 14.36 0.54
CA ASN A 128 -1.58 15.14 0.11
C ASN A 128 -1.38 16.65 0.36
N ALA A 129 -0.84 17.02 1.53
CA ALA A 129 -0.52 18.42 1.85
C ALA A 129 0.51 19.01 0.87
N MET A 130 1.60 18.29 0.59
CA MET A 130 2.60 18.72 -0.40
C MET A 130 1.97 18.96 -1.78
N ARG A 131 1.08 18.07 -2.22
CA ARG A 131 0.39 18.24 -3.51
C ARG A 131 -0.49 19.48 -3.52
N THR A 132 -1.15 19.81 -2.41
CA THR A 132 -1.97 21.04 -2.28
C THR A 132 -1.11 22.30 -2.38
N ILE A 133 0.04 22.32 -1.69
CA ILE A 133 1.00 23.43 -1.78
C ILE A 133 1.45 23.64 -3.24
N LEU A 134 1.81 22.57 -3.95
CA LEU A 134 2.24 22.66 -5.35
C LEU A 134 1.18 23.23 -6.28
N GLU A 135 -0.11 22.94 -6.04
CA GLU A 135 -1.20 23.53 -6.83
C GLU A 135 -1.38 25.02 -6.55
N ILE A 136 -1.24 25.43 -5.29
CA ILE A 136 -1.28 26.85 -4.91
C ILE A 136 -0.14 27.60 -5.61
N VAL A 137 1.08 27.05 -5.58
CA VAL A 137 2.25 27.64 -6.25
C VAL A 137 2.05 27.74 -7.76
N LYS A 138 1.57 26.66 -8.42
CA LYS A 138 1.26 26.70 -9.86
C LYS A 138 0.22 27.75 -10.22
N LYS A 139 -0.81 27.91 -9.39
CA LYS A 139 -1.84 28.94 -9.59
C LYS A 139 -1.29 30.36 -9.41
N GLN A 140 -0.38 30.56 -8.45
CA GLN A 140 0.30 31.84 -8.25
C GLN A 140 1.24 32.17 -9.40
N ASP A 141 2.04 31.21 -9.87
CA ASP A 141 2.96 31.41 -11.01
C ASP A 141 2.19 31.75 -12.31
N ALA A 142 1.10 31.03 -12.60
CA ALA A 142 0.24 31.33 -13.75
C ALA A 142 -0.39 32.74 -13.67
N ARG A 143 -0.79 33.19 -12.48
CA ARG A 143 -1.29 34.56 -12.25
C ARG A 143 -0.20 35.61 -12.46
N LEU A 144 1.04 35.33 -12.03
CA LEU A 144 2.18 36.24 -12.24
C LEU A 144 2.60 36.34 -13.70
N ARG A 145 2.42 35.26 -14.49
CA ARG A 145 2.70 35.24 -15.94
C ARG A 145 1.60 35.88 -16.80
N GLY A 146 0.49 36.31 -16.20
CA GLY A 146 -0.64 36.90 -16.92
C GLY A 146 -1.46 35.89 -17.74
N GLU A 147 -1.31 34.58 -17.49
CA GLU A 147 -2.05 33.53 -18.22
C GLU A 147 -3.51 33.37 -17.75
N ILE A 148 -3.89 34.02 -16.64
CA ILE A 148 -5.23 34.02 -16.06
C ILE A 148 -5.80 35.43 -16.14
N GLU A 149 -6.14 35.88 -17.35
CA GLU A 149 -7.00 37.04 -17.57
C GLU A 149 -8.33 36.52 -18.13
N ASN A 150 -9.33 36.43 -17.23
CA ASN A 150 -10.77 36.12 -17.36
C ASN A 150 -11.23 35.06 -16.35
#